data_AF-A0A3D1ZVM9-F1
#
_entry.id   AF-A0A3D1ZVM9-F1
#
_cell.length_a   1.000
_cell.length_b   1.000
_cell.length_c   1.000
_cell.angle_alpha   90.00
_cell.angle_beta   90.00
_cell.angle_gamma   90.00
#
_symmetry.space_group_name_H-M   'P 1'
#
loop_
_entity.id
_entity.type
_entity.pdbx_description
1 polymer ?
#
loop_
_entity_poly.entity_id
_entity_poly.type
_entity_poly.pdbx_seq_one_letter_code
_entity_poly.pdbx_strand_id
1 'polypeptide(L)'
;MSAKQRVLTGITTSGTPHLGNYLGALKPAIAASQDLQNDSFYFMADYHALIKCQDPQTVHRSCRDIAAIWLALGLDTDRATFYRQSDIPEIPQLTWLLTCMTPKGMMNRAHAYKASVDENNRQGNPDVDDGVSMGLFSYPVLMAADILMFNAHQVPVGKDQIQHIEMCRDIAARFNHTFGEHFVLPEAMVEEGDSKILSGLDGRKMSKSYGNIIPLFAPADELKRLIGQIKTNSLAPGEAKDPDTCTLFETYAAFASNAEADAMRVRYAEGIGWGDMKRELFEYLDDHLQEARGNYNRIIADPAYIEAELQKGARKAREYTAPFMDRLRASVGIMPLDSQVQVSVAASKVKKELTAEEQAKADAGKARAMAIAKQREDEAQAAVDGKVAAIKDQWQVQGGSADVLAELTAQLEVEVSQAKKKQRKQLQQVLAAVQALA
;
A
#
# COMPACT_ATOMS: atom_id res chain seq x y z
N MET A 1 -8.99 16.43 -28.55
CA MET A 1 -9.21 16.37 -27.09
C MET A 1 -8.02 15.65 -26.51
N SER A 2 -7.36 16.18 -25.48
CA SER A 2 -6.32 15.42 -24.77
C SER A 2 -6.95 14.11 -24.27
N ALA A 3 -6.25 12.98 -24.41
CA ALA A 3 -6.71 11.74 -23.80
C ALA A 3 -6.85 11.98 -22.28
N LYS A 4 -8.02 11.68 -21.72
CA LYS A 4 -8.26 11.83 -20.28
C LYS A 4 -7.34 10.89 -19.51
N GLN A 5 -6.81 11.36 -18.39
CA GLN A 5 -6.00 10.54 -17.50
C GLN A 5 -6.90 9.55 -16.77
N ARG A 6 -6.63 8.25 -16.90
CA ARG A 6 -7.42 7.22 -16.23
C ARG A 6 -6.88 6.95 -14.84
N VAL A 7 -7.72 7.17 -13.84
CA VAL A 7 -7.39 6.99 -12.42
C VAL A 7 -8.22 5.84 -11.89
N LEU A 8 -7.59 4.85 -11.27
CA LEU A 8 -8.28 3.66 -10.76
C LEU A 8 -8.01 3.45 -9.28
N THR A 9 -9.08 3.31 -8.49
CA THR A 9 -9.02 3.11 -7.04
C THR A 9 -9.77 1.85 -6.64
N GLY A 10 -9.06 0.91 -6.02
CA GLY A 10 -9.65 -0.29 -5.43
C GLY A 10 -10.06 -0.09 -3.99
N ILE A 11 -11.27 -0.54 -3.65
CA ILE A 11 -11.86 -0.36 -2.33
C ILE A 11 -12.08 -1.75 -1.72
N THR A 12 -11.35 -2.05 -0.65
CA THR A 12 -11.42 -3.37 0.00
C THR A 12 -12.73 -3.56 0.78
N THR A 13 -13.39 -4.71 0.59
CA THR A 13 -14.69 -5.03 1.21
C THR A 13 -14.55 -5.93 2.44
N SER A 14 -13.73 -5.52 3.41
CA SER A 14 -13.46 -6.27 4.66
C SER A 14 -13.91 -5.56 5.93
N GLY A 15 -15.01 -4.80 5.86
CA GLY A 15 -15.75 -4.27 7.01
C GLY A 15 -16.06 -2.78 6.93
N THR A 16 -16.74 -2.26 7.96
CA THR A 16 -17.29 -0.90 7.99
C THR A 16 -16.22 0.21 7.98
N PRO A 17 -16.30 1.19 7.05
CA PRO A 17 -15.49 2.39 7.09
C PRO A 17 -15.66 3.20 8.39
N HIS A 18 -14.56 3.80 8.85
CA HIS A 18 -14.52 4.64 10.05
C HIS A 18 -14.07 6.07 9.71
N LEU A 19 -14.13 6.99 10.69
CA LEU A 19 -13.77 8.41 10.49
C LEU A 19 -12.37 8.58 9.87
N GLY A 20 -11.39 7.77 10.28
CA GLY A 20 -10.07 7.75 9.65
C GLY A 20 -10.09 7.43 8.15
N ASN A 21 -10.93 6.50 7.68
CA ASN A 21 -11.06 6.22 6.24
C ASN A 21 -11.74 7.38 5.52
N TYR A 22 -12.75 7.99 6.15
CA TYR A 22 -13.47 9.12 5.56
C TYR A 22 -12.54 10.26 5.19
N LEU A 23 -11.72 10.71 6.13
CA LEU A 23 -10.79 11.83 5.90
C LEU A 23 -9.59 11.46 5.04
N GLY A 24 -9.04 10.26 5.24
CA GLY A 24 -7.81 9.84 4.58
C GLY A 24 -7.99 9.22 3.19
N ALA A 25 -9.21 8.88 2.78
CA ALA A 25 -9.44 8.21 1.49
C ALA A 25 -10.77 8.58 0.83
N LEU A 26 -11.92 8.46 1.51
CA LEU A 26 -13.21 8.61 0.83
C LEU A 26 -13.48 10.06 0.39
N LYS A 27 -13.30 11.04 1.29
CA LYS A 27 -13.55 12.45 0.98
C LYS A 27 -12.62 12.97 -0.13
N PRO A 28 -11.29 12.74 -0.10
CA PRO A 28 -10.41 13.09 -1.20
C PRO A 28 -10.79 12.40 -2.51
N ALA A 29 -11.11 11.10 -2.46
CA ALA A 29 -11.48 10.35 -3.66
C ALA A 29 -12.75 10.88 -4.33
N ILE A 30 -13.77 11.25 -3.56
CA ILE A 30 -15.01 11.84 -4.09
C ILE A 30 -14.74 13.21 -4.68
N ALA A 31 -13.93 14.05 -4.03
CA ALA A 31 -13.52 15.33 -4.60
C ALA A 31 -12.74 15.15 -5.92
N ALA A 32 -11.80 14.21 -5.97
CA ALA A 32 -11.03 13.89 -7.17
C ALA A 32 -11.90 13.33 -8.31
N SER A 33 -12.98 12.60 -7.98
CA SER A 33 -13.95 12.10 -8.98
C SER A 33 -14.67 13.21 -9.74
N GLN A 34 -14.68 14.44 -9.19
CA GLN A 34 -15.33 15.61 -9.79
C GLN A 34 -14.42 16.37 -10.76
N ASP A 35 -13.14 16.01 -10.91
CA ASP A 35 -12.26 16.59 -11.92
C ASP A 35 -12.62 16.07 -13.32
N LEU A 36 -12.89 16.98 -14.26
CA LEU A 36 -13.26 16.64 -15.64
C LEU A 36 -12.09 16.16 -16.50
N GLN A 37 -10.84 16.39 -16.06
CA GLN A 37 -9.64 15.91 -16.74
C GLN A 37 -9.40 14.40 -16.52
N ASN A 38 -10.03 13.84 -15.48
CA ASN A 38 -9.87 12.44 -15.10
C ASN A 38 -11.01 11.57 -15.63
N ASP A 39 -10.66 10.33 -15.96
CA ASP A 39 -11.57 9.22 -16.21
C ASP A 39 -11.45 8.27 -14.99
N SER A 40 -12.33 8.46 -14.01
CA SER A 40 -12.19 7.85 -12.68
C SER A 40 -12.93 6.52 -12.58
N PHE A 41 -12.22 5.50 -12.09
CA PHE A 41 -12.72 4.15 -11.84
C PHE A 41 -12.62 3.84 -10.35
N TYR A 42 -13.73 3.39 -9.77
CA TYR A 42 -13.80 2.96 -8.38
C TYR A 42 -14.42 1.57 -8.35
N PHE A 43 -13.79 0.63 -7.66
CA PHE A 43 -14.31 -0.73 -7.62
C PHE A 43 -14.29 -1.37 -6.25
N MET A 44 -15.33 -2.16 -5.97
CA MET A 44 -15.38 -3.02 -4.79
C MET A 44 -14.52 -4.25 -5.05
N ALA A 45 -13.40 -4.37 -4.34
CA ALA A 45 -12.43 -5.45 -4.47
C ALA A 45 -12.90 -6.71 -3.71
N ASP A 46 -14.02 -7.27 -4.12
CA ASP A 46 -14.70 -8.38 -3.43
C ASP A 46 -14.01 -9.75 -3.61
N TYR A 47 -13.29 -10.01 -4.72
CA TYR A 47 -12.42 -11.18 -4.79
C TYR A 47 -11.21 -11.08 -3.84
N HIS A 48 -10.64 -9.88 -3.67
CA HIS A 48 -9.55 -9.67 -2.71
C HIS A 48 -10.00 -9.88 -1.26
N ALA A 49 -11.27 -9.64 -0.95
CA ALA A 49 -11.80 -9.86 0.41
C ALA A 49 -11.69 -11.32 0.85
N LEU A 50 -11.77 -12.27 -0.09
CA LEU A 50 -11.67 -13.72 0.17
C LEU A 50 -10.30 -14.14 0.74
N ILE A 51 -9.26 -13.32 0.56
CA ILE A 51 -7.91 -13.58 1.11
C ILE A 51 -7.93 -13.49 2.64
N LYS A 52 -8.77 -12.62 3.21
CA LYS A 52 -8.78 -12.31 4.65
C LYS A 52 -10.08 -12.73 5.35
N CYS A 53 -11.18 -12.86 4.62
CA CYS A 53 -12.49 -13.16 5.16
C CYS A 53 -13.12 -14.33 4.41
N GLN A 54 -13.38 -15.42 5.13
CA GLN A 54 -14.04 -16.61 4.59
C GLN A 54 -15.52 -16.70 4.99
N ASP A 55 -16.05 -15.71 5.72
CA ASP A 55 -17.48 -15.64 6.03
C ASP A 55 -18.25 -14.96 4.88
N PRO A 56 -19.09 -15.69 4.13
CA PRO A 56 -19.82 -15.14 2.99
C PRO A 56 -20.77 -14.02 3.39
N GLN A 57 -21.35 -14.07 4.61
CA GLN A 57 -22.28 -13.03 5.06
C GLN A 57 -21.55 -11.72 5.29
N THR A 58 -20.35 -11.77 5.89
CA THR A 58 -19.52 -10.58 6.10
C THR A 58 -19.09 -9.95 4.79
N VAL A 59 -18.61 -10.74 3.81
CA VAL A 59 -18.21 -10.20 2.49
C VAL A 59 -19.40 -9.54 1.79
N HIS A 60 -20.55 -10.22 1.75
CA HIS A 60 -21.76 -9.71 1.11
C HIS A 60 -22.26 -8.40 1.78
N ARG A 61 -22.36 -8.37 3.11
CA ARG A 61 -22.77 -7.17 3.85
C ARG A 61 -21.78 -6.03 3.66
N SER A 62 -20.47 -6.30 3.77
CA SER A 62 -19.44 -5.27 3.62
C SER A 62 -19.46 -4.63 2.24
N CYS A 63 -19.69 -5.40 1.17
CA CYS A 63 -19.79 -4.86 -0.19
C CYS A 63 -20.96 -3.88 -0.29
N ARG A 64 -22.15 -4.29 0.21
CA ARG A 64 -23.35 -3.43 0.23
C ARG A 64 -23.14 -2.16 1.05
N ASP A 65 -22.63 -2.29 2.28
CA ASP A 65 -22.48 -1.17 3.20
C ASP A 65 -21.47 -0.15 2.68
N ILE A 66 -20.35 -0.60 2.10
CA ILE A 66 -19.36 0.29 1.50
C ILE A 66 -19.93 0.97 0.25
N ALA A 67 -20.61 0.23 -0.62
CA ALA A 67 -21.22 0.84 -1.81
C ALA A 67 -22.24 1.92 -1.43
N ALA A 68 -23.08 1.67 -0.42
CA ALA A 68 -24.00 2.66 0.11
C ALA A 68 -23.27 3.90 0.66
N ILE A 69 -22.14 3.73 1.34
CA ILE A 69 -21.34 4.85 1.86
C ILE A 69 -20.82 5.73 0.73
N TRP A 70 -20.24 5.15 -0.32
CA TRP A 70 -19.72 5.92 -1.46
C TRP A 70 -20.83 6.71 -2.16
N LEU A 71 -21.99 6.09 -2.37
CA LEU A 71 -23.16 6.76 -2.94
C LEU A 71 -23.71 7.86 -2.02
N ALA A 72 -23.77 7.61 -0.71
CA ALA A 72 -24.27 8.56 0.29
C ALA A 72 -23.39 9.80 0.45
N LEU A 73 -22.08 9.64 0.23
CA LEU A 73 -21.11 10.72 0.23
C LEU A 73 -21.07 11.49 -1.11
N GLY A 74 -21.87 11.10 -2.10
CA GLY A 74 -22.06 11.85 -3.34
C GLY A 74 -21.16 11.43 -4.50
N LEU A 75 -20.71 10.17 -4.56
CA LEU A 75 -20.06 9.65 -5.76
C LEU A 75 -21.04 9.70 -6.96
N ASP A 76 -20.71 10.50 -7.96
CA ASP A 76 -21.46 10.59 -9.22
C ASP A 76 -21.07 9.42 -10.13
N THR A 77 -21.93 8.40 -10.17
CA THR A 77 -21.76 7.18 -10.98
C THR A 77 -22.13 7.35 -12.45
N ASP A 78 -22.69 8.51 -12.83
CA ASP A 78 -22.86 8.86 -14.23
C ASP A 78 -21.54 9.32 -14.83
N ARG A 79 -20.73 10.01 -14.02
CA ARG A 79 -19.37 10.46 -14.36
C ARG A 79 -18.29 9.42 -14.12
N ALA A 80 -18.26 8.81 -12.94
CA ALA A 80 -17.26 7.81 -12.57
C ALA A 80 -17.77 6.39 -12.85
N THR A 81 -16.86 5.49 -13.23
CA THR A 81 -17.20 4.07 -13.41
C THR A 81 -17.11 3.37 -12.05
N PHE A 82 -18.27 3.01 -11.48
CA PHE A 82 -18.39 2.41 -10.14
C PHE A 82 -18.96 0.99 -10.20
N TYR A 83 -18.15 -0.03 -9.87
CA TYR A 83 -18.51 -1.43 -10.13
C TYR A 83 -18.00 -2.39 -9.04
N ARG A 84 -18.47 -3.65 -9.04
CA ARG A 84 -17.84 -4.72 -8.26
C ARG A 84 -16.84 -5.48 -9.11
N GLN A 85 -15.71 -5.86 -8.53
CA GLN A 85 -14.68 -6.65 -9.20
C GLN A 85 -15.26 -7.94 -9.78
N SER A 86 -16.12 -8.62 -9.01
CA SER A 86 -16.80 -9.85 -9.44
C SER A 86 -17.79 -9.68 -10.60
N ASP A 87 -18.25 -8.47 -10.91
CA ASP A 87 -19.13 -8.22 -12.08
C ASP A 87 -18.34 -8.11 -13.40
N ILE A 88 -17.00 -8.15 -13.35
CA ILE A 88 -16.12 -8.08 -14.53
C ILE A 88 -15.46 -9.46 -14.75
N PRO A 89 -16.07 -10.36 -15.53
CA PRO A 89 -15.57 -11.73 -15.70
C PRO A 89 -14.22 -11.78 -16.46
N GLU A 90 -13.85 -10.69 -17.14
CA GLU A 90 -12.56 -10.57 -17.82
C GLU A 90 -11.39 -10.44 -16.83
N ILE A 91 -11.60 -9.97 -15.58
CA ILE A 91 -10.53 -9.79 -14.58
C ILE A 91 -9.89 -11.14 -14.18
N PRO A 92 -10.64 -12.17 -13.75
CA PRO A 92 -10.08 -13.49 -13.48
C PRO A 92 -9.39 -14.10 -14.71
N GLN A 93 -9.91 -13.86 -15.91
CA GLN A 93 -9.31 -14.35 -17.15
C GLN A 93 -7.93 -13.69 -17.40
N LEU A 94 -7.84 -12.37 -17.27
CA LEU A 94 -6.57 -11.66 -17.38
C LEU A 94 -5.60 -12.07 -16.28
N THR A 95 -6.08 -12.27 -15.05
CA THR A 95 -5.27 -12.75 -13.92
C THR A 95 -4.53 -14.03 -14.30
N TRP A 96 -5.17 -14.96 -15.00
CA TRP A 96 -4.51 -16.17 -15.48
C TRP A 96 -3.41 -15.88 -16.51
N LEU A 97 -3.69 -15.03 -17.51
CA LEU A 97 -2.67 -14.66 -18.50
C LEU A 97 -1.45 -13.99 -17.84
N LEU A 98 -1.69 -13.09 -16.90
CA LEU A 98 -0.62 -12.41 -16.16
C LEU A 98 0.13 -13.38 -15.25
N THR A 99 -0.54 -14.37 -14.65
CA THR A 99 0.10 -15.41 -13.83
C THR A 99 1.15 -16.16 -14.64
N CYS A 100 0.86 -16.52 -15.89
CA CYS A 100 1.82 -17.17 -16.78
C CYS A 100 3.04 -16.29 -17.10
N MET A 101 2.91 -14.96 -16.97
CA MET A 101 3.99 -13.99 -17.19
C MET A 101 4.72 -13.58 -15.91
N THR A 102 4.17 -13.87 -14.74
CA THR A 102 4.75 -13.45 -13.46
C THR A 102 5.81 -14.45 -12.98
N PRO A 103 7.08 -14.04 -12.81
CA PRO A 103 8.08 -14.94 -12.23
C PRO A 103 7.77 -15.20 -10.74
N LYS A 104 7.76 -16.48 -10.33
CA LYS A 104 7.56 -16.88 -8.91
C LYS A 104 8.43 -16.10 -7.94
N GLY A 105 9.69 -15.84 -8.30
CA GLY A 105 10.62 -15.09 -7.45
C GLY A 105 10.15 -13.67 -7.11
N MET A 106 9.35 -13.03 -7.96
CA MET A 106 8.71 -11.76 -7.67
C MET A 106 7.70 -11.90 -6.52
N MET A 107 6.85 -12.93 -6.56
CA MET A 107 5.87 -13.21 -5.50
C MET A 107 6.55 -13.57 -4.18
N ASN A 108 7.65 -14.33 -4.21
CA ASN A 108 8.47 -14.62 -3.03
C ASN A 108 8.98 -13.35 -2.31
N ARG A 109 9.06 -12.19 -3.00
CA ARG A 109 9.54 -10.92 -2.45
C ARG A 109 8.42 -9.95 -2.06
N ALA A 110 7.17 -10.29 -2.34
CA ALA A 110 6.03 -9.44 -1.99
C ALA A 110 5.95 -9.25 -0.47
N HIS A 111 5.75 -8.01 -0.02
CA HIS A 111 5.79 -7.65 1.40
C HIS A 111 4.81 -8.46 2.26
N ALA A 112 3.60 -8.70 1.76
CA ALA A 112 2.59 -9.46 2.50
C ALA A 112 3.01 -10.93 2.73
N TYR A 113 3.52 -11.60 1.70
CA TYR A 113 4.03 -12.98 1.83
C TYR A 113 5.23 -13.05 2.78
N LYS A 114 6.21 -12.14 2.59
CA LYS A 114 7.38 -12.06 3.46
C LYS A 114 7.02 -11.81 4.92
N ALA A 115 6.04 -10.96 5.19
CA ALA A 115 5.60 -10.68 6.55
C ALA A 115 5.03 -11.92 7.24
N SER A 116 4.25 -12.74 6.53
CA SER A 116 3.75 -14.02 7.06
C SER A 116 4.87 -15.02 7.31
N VAL A 117 5.82 -15.15 6.37
CA VAL A 117 7.01 -16.01 6.53
C VAL A 117 7.88 -15.56 7.71
N ASP A 118 8.11 -14.25 7.84
CA ASP A 118 8.90 -13.69 8.93
C ASP A 118 8.23 -13.95 10.29
N GLU A 119 6.89 -13.91 10.35
CA GLU A 119 6.13 -14.21 11.57
C GLU A 119 6.21 -15.70 11.94
N ASN A 120 6.02 -16.61 10.98
CA ASN A 120 6.18 -18.05 11.19
C ASN A 120 7.58 -18.39 11.70
N ASN A 121 8.62 -17.76 11.12
CA ASN A 121 10.00 -17.92 11.59
C ASN A 121 10.19 -17.42 13.03
N ARG A 122 9.62 -16.26 13.41
CA ARG A 122 9.69 -15.74 14.78
C ARG A 122 9.01 -16.66 15.80
N GLN A 123 7.94 -17.32 15.38
CA GLN A 123 7.21 -18.29 16.20
C GLN A 123 7.90 -19.67 16.25
N GLY A 124 9.01 -19.86 15.52
CA GLY A 124 9.72 -21.13 15.45
C GLY A 124 8.95 -22.22 14.69
N ASN A 125 8.04 -21.83 13.80
CA ASN A 125 7.25 -22.76 13.02
C ASN A 125 8.18 -23.50 12.02
N PRO A 126 8.22 -24.85 12.01
CA PRO A 126 9.07 -25.60 11.08
C PRO A 126 8.63 -25.43 9.61
N ASP A 127 7.36 -25.08 9.37
CA ASP A 127 6.85 -24.73 8.05
C ASP A 127 6.73 -23.20 7.94
N VAL A 128 7.54 -22.61 7.07
CA VAL A 128 7.55 -21.17 6.82
C VAL A 128 6.28 -20.68 6.12
N ASP A 129 5.59 -21.57 5.42
CA ASP A 129 4.36 -21.28 4.67
C ASP A 129 3.08 -21.69 5.45
N ASP A 130 3.19 -22.06 6.73
CA ASP A 130 2.02 -22.39 7.55
C ASP A 130 1.01 -21.22 7.57
N GLY A 131 -0.26 -21.52 7.34
CA GLY A 131 -1.33 -20.53 7.20
C GLY A 131 -1.25 -19.63 5.95
N VAL A 132 -0.26 -19.79 5.06
CA VAL A 132 -0.13 -19.01 3.82
C VAL A 132 -0.96 -19.65 2.70
N SER A 133 -2.03 -18.98 2.28
CA SER A 133 -2.83 -19.42 1.14
C SER A 133 -2.24 -18.95 -0.20
N MET A 134 -2.58 -19.66 -1.29
CA MET A 134 -2.27 -19.20 -2.66
C MET A 134 -2.93 -17.87 -2.98
N GLY A 135 -4.05 -17.54 -2.33
CA GLY A 135 -4.66 -16.22 -2.41
C GLY A 135 -3.73 -15.13 -1.87
N LEU A 136 -3.20 -15.30 -0.66
CA LEU A 136 -2.23 -14.37 -0.08
C LEU A 136 -0.94 -14.27 -0.90
N PHE A 137 -0.48 -15.37 -1.47
CA PHE A 137 0.73 -15.40 -2.29
C PHE A 137 0.54 -14.75 -3.67
N SER A 138 -0.64 -14.88 -4.27
CA SER A 138 -0.88 -14.53 -5.68
C SER A 138 -1.71 -13.26 -5.90
N TYR A 139 -2.30 -12.66 -4.85
CA TYR A 139 -3.14 -11.47 -5.02
C TYR A 139 -2.47 -10.27 -5.70
N PRO A 140 -1.13 -10.06 -5.64
CA PRO A 140 -0.52 -8.99 -6.41
C PRO A 140 -0.74 -9.14 -7.92
N VAL A 141 -0.91 -10.37 -8.42
CA VAL A 141 -1.24 -10.63 -9.83
C VAL A 141 -2.70 -10.29 -10.13
N LEU A 142 -3.63 -10.61 -9.21
CA LEU A 142 -5.03 -10.19 -9.33
C LEU A 142 -5.16 -8.66 -9.30
N MET A 143 -4.43 -8.00 -8.41
CA MET A 143 -4.38 -6.53 -8.36
C MET A 143 -3.81 -5.93 -9.64
N ALA A 144 -2.76 -6.55 -10.22
CA ALA A 144 -2.26 -6.14 -11.52
C ALA A 144 -3.32 -6.31 -12.62
N ALA A 145 -4.10 -7.40 -12.60
CA ALA A 145 -5.21 -7.57 -13.54
C ALA A 145 -6.28 -6.49 -13.36
N ASP A 146 -6.64 -6.12 -12.13
CA ASP A 146 -7.59 -5.03 -11.86
C ASP A 146 -7.14 -3.71 -12.49
N ILE A 147 -5.85 -3.38 -12.38
CA ILE A 147 -5.27 -2.14 -12.89
C ILE A 147 -5.13 -2.17 -14.42
N LEU A 148 -4.55 -3.25 -14.95
CA LEU A 148 -4.21 -3.38 -16.37
C LEU A 148 -5.41 -3.65 -17.24
N MET A 149 -6.47 -4.29 -16.73
CA MET A 149 -7.72 -4.50 -17.45
C MET A 149 -8.36 -3.19 -17.90
N PHE A 150 -8.07 -2.09 -17.21
CA PHE A 150 -8.53 -0.75 -17.58
C PHE A 150 -7.42 0.14 -18.13
N ASN A 151 -6.18 -0.32 -18.29
CA ASN A 151 -5.05 0.53 -18.67
C ASN A 151 -4.99 1.83 -17.84
N ALA A 152 -5.11 1.72 -16.52
CA ALA A 152 -5.04 2.87 -15.65
C ALA A 152 -3.66 3.53 -15.75
N HIS A 153 -3.64 4.86 -15.80
CA HIS A 153 -2.40 5.65 -15.86
C HIS A 153 -1.91 5.95 -14.44
N GLN A 154 -2.84 6.26 -13.53
CA GLN A 154 -2.54 6.58 -12.15
C GLN A 154 -3.37 5.72 -11.20
N VAL A 155 -2.74 5.26 -10.12
CA VAL A 155 -3.38 4.46 -9.08
C VAL A 155 -3.14 5.14 -7.74
N PRO A 156 -4.16 5.77 -7.13
CA PRO A 156 -4.06 6.37 -5.82
C PRO A 156 -3.80 5.29 -4.76
N VAL A 157 -2.64 5.37 -4.09
CA VAL A 157 -2.23 4.35 -3.13
C VAL A 157 -1.46 4.93 -1.95
N GLY A 158 -1.54 4.23 -0.80
CA GLY A 158 -0.67 4.49 0.33
C GLY A 158 0.79 4.12 0.04
N LYS A 159 1.73 4.72 0.79
CA LYS A 159 3.18 4.45 0.66
C LYS A 159 3.53 2.96 0.80
N ASP A 160 2.75 2.21 1.57
CA ASP A 160 2.90 0.77 1.79
C ASP A 160 2.52 -0.10 0.59
N GLN A 161 1.78 0.45 -0.38
CA GLN A 161 1.30 -0.27 -1.57
C GLN A 161 2.09 0.10 -2.85
N ILE A 162 3.13 0.95 -2.76
CA ILE A 162 3.98 1.31 -3.90
C ILE A 162 4.58 0.06 -4.57
N GLN A 163 4.99 -0.92 -3.76
CA GLN A 163 5.53 -2.19 -4.26
C GLN A 163 4.55 -2.91 -5.19
N HIS A 164 3.24 -2.88 -4.91
CA HIS A 164 2.25 -3.51 -5.78
C HIS A 164 2.17 -2.84 -7.14
N ILE A 165 2.31 -1.52 -7.19
CA ILE A 165 2.33 -0.77 -8.45
C ILE A 165 3.61 -1.07 -9.23
N GLU A 166 4.77 -1.14 -8.57
CA GLU A 166 6.02 -1.57 -9.20
C GLU A 166 5.92 -2.99 -9.79
N MET A 167 5.35 -3.93 -9.04
CA MET A 167 5.10 -5.29 -9.51
C MET A 167 4.15 -5.31 -10.71
N CYS A 168 3.08 -4.51 -10.67
CA CYS A 168 2.14 -4.36 -11.78
C CYS A 168 2.84 -3.84 -13.05
N ARG A 169 3.72 -2.84 -12.92
CA ARG A 169 4.51 -2.30 -14.03
C ARG A 169 5.45 -3.35 -14.63
N ASP A 170 6.15 -4.12 -13.80
CA ASP A 170 7.06 -5.17 -14.28
C ASP A 170 6.29 -6.28 -15.04
N ILE A 171 5.13 -6.68 -14.52
CA ILE A 171 4.24 -7.66 -15.16
C ILE A 171 3.75 -7.12 -16.52
N ALA A 172 3.28 -5.87 -16.55
CA ALA A 172 2.82 -5.22 -17.78
C ALA A 172 3.94 -5.10 -18.83
N ALA A 173 5.13 -4.65 -18.42
CA ALA A 173 6.28 -4.53 -19.31
C ALA A 173 6.69 -5.88 -19.90
N ARG A 174 6.65 -6.95 -19.09
CA ARG A 174 6.97 -8.30 -19.56
C ARG A 174 5.93 -8.85 -20.53
N PHE A 175 4.63 -8.64 -20.24
CA PHE A 175 3.57 -9.01 -21.17
C PHE A 175 3.73 -8.26 -22.49
N ASN A 176 3.96 -6.95 -22.43
CA ASN A 176 4.12 -6.11 -23.61
C ASN A 176 5.32 -6.53 -24.47
N HIS A 177 6.45 -6.83 -23.83
CA HIS A 177 7.63 -7.32 -24.51
C HIS A 177 7.39 -8.64 -25.26
N THR A 178 6.55 -9.51 -24.70
CA THR A 178 6.33 -10.86 -25.22
C THR A 178 5.23 -10.88 -26.30
N PHE A 179 4.15 -10.13 -26.11
CA PHE A 179 2.92 -10.22 -26.92
C PHE A 179 2.56 -8.91 -27.65
N GLY A 180 3.40 -7.87 -27.59
CA GLY A 180 3.17 -6.56 -28.21
C GLY A 180 2.67 -5.50 -27.22
N GLU A 181 2.69 -4.22 -27.60
CA GLU A 181 2.30 -3.12 -26.69
C GLU A 181 0.77 -3.09 -26.47
N HIS A 182 0.32 -3.69 -25.35
CA HIS A 182 -1.10 -3.73 -24.96
C HIS A 182 -1.41 -2.88 -23.72
N PHE A 183 -0.46 -2.83 -22.78
CA PHE A 183 -0.64 -2.23 -21.46
C PHE A 183 0.07 -0.90 -21.28
N VAL A 184 -0.60 0.05 -20.63
CA VAL A 184 0.04 1.22 -20.03
C VAL A 184 0.78 0.79 -18.77
N LEU A 185 1.94 1.39 -18.50
CA LEU A 185 2.66 1.17 -17.24
C LEU A 185 2.12 2.14 -16.18
N PRO A 186 1.34 1.69 -15.19
CA PRO A 186 0.67 2.58 -14.24
C PRO A 186 1.69 3.28 -13.34
N GLU A 187 1.34 4.46 -12.84
CA GLU A 187 2.11 5.22 -11.85
C GLU A 187 1.36 5.26 -10.51
N ALA A 188 2.11 5.16 -9.42
CA ALA A 188 1.56 5.31 -8.08
C ALA A 188 1.29 6.81 -7.83
N MET A 189 0.06 7.15 -7.47
CA MET A 189 -0.29 8.49 -7.03
C MET A 189 -0.35 8.47 -5.51
N VAL A 190 0.68 9.02 -4.86
CA VAL A 190 0.77 9.10 -3.41
C VAL A 190 0.44 10.54 -3.01
N GLU A 191 -0.53 10.73 -2.12
CA GLU A 191 -0.83 12.08 -1.62
C GLU A 191 0.39 12.69 -0.91
N GLU A 192 0.74 13.92 -1.29
CA GLU A 192 1.79 14.69 -0.65
C GLU A 192 1.27 15.26 0.67
N GLY A 193 1.69 14.65 1.78
CA GLY A 193 1.33 15.05 3.14
C GLY A 193 1.28 13.84 4.06
N ASP A 194 1.29 14.08 5.37
CA ASP A 194 0.82 13.05 6.30
C ASP A 194 -0.69 12.95 6.10
N SER A 195 -1.15 11.97 5.32
CA SER A 195 -2.56 11.56 5.30
C SER A 195 -3.04 11.61 6.75
N LYS A 196 -4.04 12.41 7.11
CA LYS A 196 -4.38 12.65 8.54
C LYS A 196 -4.74 11.32 9.20
N ILE A 197 -3.75 10.67 9.81
CA ILE A 197 -3.92 9.41 10.52
C ILE A 197 -4.58 9.79 11.83
N LEU A 198 -5.91 9.67 11.87
CA LEU A 198 -6.65 9.91 13.09
C LEU A 198 -6.32 8.86 14.15
N SER A 199 -6.12 9.32 15.38
CA SER A 199 -6.16 8.46 16.56
C SER A 199 -7.56 7.88 16.78
N GLY A 200 -7.59 6.64 17.24
CA GLY A 200 -8.80 5.96 17.71
C GLY A 200 -9.11 6.26 19.18
N LEU A 201 -10.11 5.57 19.72
CA LEU A 201 -10.63 5.78 21.09
C LEU A 201 -9.56 5.70 22.18
N ASP A 202 -8.46 5.01 21.92
CA ASP A 202 -7.38 4.75 22.86
C ASP A 202 -6.09 5.56 22.62
N GLY A 203 -6.11 6.50 21.67
CA GLY A 203 -4.96 7.33 21.29
C GLY A 203 -3.96 6.67 20.31
N ARG A 204 -4.13 5.39 19.98
CA ARG A 204 -3.36 4.74 18.90
C ARG A 204 -4.02 5.05 17.56
N LYS A 205 -3.33 4.82 16.42
CA LYS A 205 -3.95 4.90 15.08
C LYS A 205 -5.31 4.19 15.06
N MET A 206 -6.34 4.86 14.52
CA MET A 206 -7.67 4.28 14.37
C MET A 206 -7.60 3.07 13.42
N SER A 207 -7.92 1.87 13.94
CA SER A 207 -7.88 0.62 13.19
C SER A 207 -8.88 -0.40 13.75
N LYS A 208 -9.56 -1.11 12.84
CA LYS A 208 -10.46 -2.23 13.20
C LYS A 208 -9.74 -3.28 14.04
N SER A 209 -8.49 -3.60 13.72
CA SER A 209 -7.69 -4.61 14.43
C SER A 209 -7.40 -4.25 15.89
N TYR A 210 -7.46 -2.96 16.23
CA TYR A 210 -7.27 -2.49 17.60
C TYR A 210 -8.58 -2.33 18.37
N GLY A 211 -9.74 -2.50 17.71
CA GLY A 211 -11.05 -2.30 18.32
C GLY A 211 -11.31 -0.86 18.79
N ASN A 212 -10.62 0.11 18.21
CA ASN A 212 -10.61 1.51 18.66
C ASN A 212 -11.27 2.48 17.65
N ILE A 213 -12.16 1.99 16.79
CA ILE A 213 -12.75 2.77 15.70
C ILE A 213 -13.97 3.58 16.12
N ILE A 214 -14.25 4.65 15.37
CA ILE A 214 -15.56 5.30 15.32
C ILE A 214 -16.13 5.06 13.91
N PRO A 215 -17.17 4.20 13.76
CA PRO A 215 -17.81 3.96 12.46
C PRO A 215 -18.33 5.27 11.85
N LEU A 216 -18.17 5.46 10.54
CA LEU A 216 -18.48 6.75 9.88
C LEU A 216 -19.94 7.16 10.05
N PHE A 217 -20.87 6.21 9.90
CA PHE A 217 -22.31 6.45 10.00
C PHE A 217 -22.92 5.71 11.19
N ALA A 218 -22.19 5.68 12.31
CA ALA A 218 -22.76 5.20 13.58
C ALA A 218 -24.07 5.97 13.91
N PRO A 219 -25.11 5.28 14.42
CA PRO A 219 -26.26 5.94 15.03
C PRO A 219 -25.83 6.98 16.08
N ALA A 220 -26.62 8.03 16.28
CA ALA A 220 -26.23 9.17 17.13
C ALA A 220 -25.96 8.74 18.59
N ASP A 221 -26.74 7.81 19.12
CA ASP A 221 -26.55 7.22 20.45
C ASP A 221 -25.23 6.43 20.55
N GLU A 222 -24.91 5.65 19.50
CA GLU A 222 -23.63 4.93 19.42
C GLU A 222 -22.44 5.90 19.29
N LEU A 223 -22.54 6.92 18.44
CA LEU A 223 -21.51 7.96 18.28
C LEU A 223 -21.22 8.65 19.61
N LYS A 224 -22.27 9.07 20.32
CA LYS A 224 -22.15 9.68 21.66
C LYS A 224 -21.46 8.75 22.65
N ARG A 225 -21.84 7.47 22.66
CA ARG A 225 -21.22 6.45 23.52
C ARG A 225 -19.73 6.28 23.20
N LEU A 226 -19.38 6.17 21.92
CA LEU A 226 -17.99 5.98 21.48
C LEU A 226 -17.12 7.20 21.79
N ILE A 227 -17.61 8.42 21.55
CA ILE A 227 -16.91 9.65 21.95
C ILE A 227 -16.72 9.71 23.47
N GLY A 228 -17.72 9.24 24.23
CA GLY A 228 -17.62 9.06 25.68
C GLY A 228 -16.45 8.18 26.13
N GLN A 229 -16.03 7.22 25.30
CA GLN A 229 -14.95 6.26 25.58
C GLN A 229 -13.55 6.77 25.20
N ILE A 230 -13.43 7.91 24.51
CA ILE A 230 -12.13 8.47 24.16
C ILE A 230 -11.34 8.73 25.45
N LYS A 231 -10.13 8.18 25.52
CA LYS A 231 -9.24 8.32 26.68
C LYS A 231 -8.79 9.77 26.82
N THR A 232 -8.85 10.27 28.06
CA THR A 232 -8.36 11.58 28.47
C THR A 232 -7.48 11.42 29.71
N ASN A 233 -6.85 12.50 30.17
CA ASN A 233 -6.08 12.52 31.42
C ASN A 233 -6.97 12.93 32.61
N SER A 234 -6.35 13.05 33.80
CA SER A 234 -7.04 13.38 35.06
C SER A 234 -7.12 14.88 35.38
N LEU A 235 -6.81 15.77 34.44
CA LEU A 235 -6.89 17.22 34.67
C LEU A 235 -8.34 17.66 34.96
N ALA A 236 -8.51 18.53 35.94
CA ALA A 236 -9.82 19.03 36.37
C ALA A 236 -10.38 20.10 35.42
N PRO A 237 -11.70 20.38 35.45
CA PRO A 237 -12.25 21.59 34.84
C PRO A 237 -11.59 22.86 35.43
N GLY A 238 -11.27 23.82 34.57
CA GLY A 238 -10.53 25.05 34.91
C GLY A 238 -9.01 24.90 34.83
N GLU A 239 -8.47 23.68 34.76
CA GLU A 239 -7.05 23.46 34.49
C GLU A 239 -6.79 23.49 32.98
N ALA A 240 -5.80 24.28 32.55
CA ALA A 240 -5.39 24.39 31.16
C ALA A 240 -4.98 23.02 30.59
N LYS A 241 -5.40 22.75 29.34
CA LYS A 241 -5.17 21.48 28.64
C LYS A 241 -4.37 21.73 27.37
N ASP A 242 -3.48 20.81 27.06
CA ASP A 242 -2.73 20.84 25.81
C ASP A 242 -3.56 20.16 24.69
N PRO A 243 -3.98 20.91 23.65
CA PRO A 243 -4.74 20.36 22.53
C PRO A 243 -3.93 19.41 21.64
N ASP A 244 -2.61 19.61 21.53
CA ASP A 244 -1.77 18.89 20.56
C ASP A 244 -1.47 17.44 21.00
N THR A 245 -1.72 17.13 22.28
CA THR A 245 -1.61 15.78 22.85
C THR A 245 -2.97 15.10 23.08
N CYS A 246 -4.07 15.71 22.63
CA CYS A 246 -5.43 15.27 22.94
C CYS A 246 -6.19 14.72 21.73
N THR A 247 -6.58 13.44 21.78
CA THR A 247 -7.39 12.79 20.73
C THR A 247 -8.74 13.48 20.47
N LEU A 248 -9.37 14.07 21.50
CA LEU A 248 -10.62 14.82 21.31
C LEU A 248 -10.41 16.05 20.42
N PHE A 249 -9.34 16.80 20.67
CA PHE A 249 -8.99 17.98 19.87
C PHE A 249 -8.55 17.57 18.47
N GLU A 250 -7.70 16.55 18.35
CA GLU A 250 -7.28 16.00 17.06
C GLU A 250 -8.48 15.63 16.19
N THR A 251 -9.45 14.91 16.76
CA THR A 251 -10.66 14.51 16.03
C THR A 251 -11.50 15.73 15.66
N TYR A 252 -11.68 16.69 16.57
CA TYR A 252 -12.43 17.94 16.29
C TYR A 252 -11.78 18.74 15.14
N ALA A 253 -10.48 19.01 15.26
CA ALA A 253 -9.70 19.79 14.29
C ALA A 253 -9.60 19.12 12.91
N ALA A 254 -9.89 17.82 12.82
CA ALA A 254 -9.90 17.12 11.55
C ALA A 254 -11.15 17.43 10.69
N PHE A 255 -12.23 17.90 11.32
CA PHE A 255 -13.47 18.33 10.66
C PHE A 255 -13.64 19.84 10.65
N ALA A 256 -13.03 20.53 11.62
CA ALA A 256 -13.12 21.97 11.80
C ALA A 256 -12.30 22.77 10.77
N SER A 257 -12.76 23.98 10.47
CA SER A 257 -11.95 25.02 9.85
C SER A 257 -10.84 25.49 10.80
N ASN A 258 -9.82 26.17 10.26
CA ASN A 258 -8.73 26.70 11.07
C ASN A 258 -9.23 27.64 12.18
N ALA A 259 -10.22 28.49 11.88
CA ALA A 259 -10.78 29.43 12.84
C ALA A 259 -11.52 28.73 14.00
N GLU A 260 -12.31 27.68 13.69
CA GLU A 260 -12.98 26.86 14.70
C GLU A 260 -11.98 26.09 15.57
N ALA A 261 -10.94 25.52 14.94
CA ALA A 261 -9.87 24.82 15.67
C ALA A 261 -9.14 25.77 16.63
N ASP A 262 -8.82 27.00 16.19
CA ASP A 262 -8.14 27.99 17.03
C ASP A 262 -9.04 28.50 18.16
N ALA A 263 -10.34 28.68 17.91
CA ALA A 263 -11.31 28.97 18.97
C ALA A 263 -11.37 27.85 20.02
N MET A 264 -11.34 26.59 19.58
CA MET A 264 -11.30 25.46 20.50
C MET A 264 -9.99 25.39 21.29
N ARG A 265 -8.84 25.78 20.70
CA ARG A 265 -7.57 25.90 21.43
C ARG A 265 -7.65 26.89 22.59
N VAL A 266 -8.32 28.04 22.39
CA VAL A 266 -8.54 29.01 23.47
C VAL A 266 -9.31 28.37 24.62
N ARG A 267 -10.35 27.58 24.33
CA ARG A 267 -11.15 26.90 25.36
C ARG A 267 -10.36 25.81 26.11
N TYR A 268 -9.43 25.15 25.43
CA TYR A 268 -8.48 24.24 26.06
C TYR A 268 -7.55 25.00 27.03
N ALA A 269 -7.05 26.17 26.64
CA ALA A 269 -6.22 27.02 27.49
C ALA A 269 -6.98 27.60 28.70
N GLU A 270 -8.27 27.92 28.52
CA GLU A 270 -9.19 28.34 29.59
C GLU A 270 -9.66 27.18 30.49
N GLY A 271 -9.33 25.94 30.11
CA GLY A 271 -9.51 24.76 30.95
C GLY A 271 -10.87 24.05 30.82
N ILE A 272 -11.50 24.05 29.64
CA ILE A 272 -12.72 23.27 29.35
C ILE A 272 -12.72 21.87 30.00
N GLY A 273 -13.82 21.47 30.64
CA GLY A 273 -13.92 20.14 31.24
C GLY A 273 -13.99 19.02 30.18
N TRP A 274 -13.45 17.83 30.48
CA TRP A 274 -13.48 16.70 29.53
C TRP A 274 -14.89 16.25 29.15
N GLY A 275 -15.84 16.33 30.08
CA GLY A 275 -17.26 16.04 29.81
C GLY A 275 -17.87 17.02 28.82
N ASP A 276 -17.57 18.31 28.95
CA ASP A 276 -18.04 19.35 28.03
C ASP A 276 -17.41 19.19 26.66
N MET A 277 -16.09 18.96 26.59
CA MET A 277 -15.41 18.72 25.31
C MET A 277 -15.94 17.48 24.59
N LYS A 278 -16.24 16.40 25.31
CA LYS A 278 -16.88 15.20 24.74
C LYS A 278 -18.27 15.48 24.20
N ARG A 279 -19.08 16.28 24.91
CA ARG A 279 -20.41 16.71 24.45
C ARG A 279 -20.28 17.52 23.16
N GLU A 280 -19.37 18.47 23.11
CA GLU A 280 -19.19 19.33 21.94
C GLU A 280 -18.64 18.59 20.73
N LEU A 281 -17.68 17.68 20.94
CA LEU A 281 -17.21 16.82 19.85
C LEU A 281 -18.36 15.98 19.28
N PHE A 282 -19.23 15.45 20.14
CA PHE A 282 -20.42 14.72 19.69
C PHE A 282 -21.35 15.62 18.88
N GLU A 283 -21.75 16.77 19.41
CA GLU A 283 -22.66 17.70 18.73
C GLU A 283 -22.09 18.15 17.37
N TYR A 284 -20.79 18.48 17.33
CA TYR A 284 -20.11 18.91 16.11
C TYR A 284 -20.04 17.82 15.04
N LEU A 285 -19.65 16.60 15.42
CA LEU A 285 -19.58 15.49 14.47
C LEU A 285 -20.96 15.00 14.04
N ASP A 286 -21.94 15.02 14.95
CA ASP A 286 -23.28 14.56 14.64
C ASP A 286 -23.93 15.46 13.59
N ASP A 287 -23.84 16.78 13.77
CA ASP A 287 -24.29 17.80 12.81
C ASP A 287 -23.56 17.67 11.46
N HIS A 288 -22.22 17.62 11.47
CA HIS A 288 -21.42 17.54 10.25
C HIS A 288 -21.70 16.26 9.42
N LEU A 289 -22.06 15.16 10.08
CA LEU A 289 -22.34 13.88 9.43
C LEU A 289 -23.84 13.63 9.21
N GLN A 290 -24.73 14.52 9.68
CA GLN A 290 -26.18 14.28 9.72
C GLN A 290 -26.75 14.03 8.33
N GLU A 291 -26.43 14.89 7.37
CA GLU A 291 -26.93 14.79 6.00
C GLU A 291 -26.44 13.50 5.31
N ALA A 292 -25.13 13.25 5.34
CA ALA A 292 -24.53 12.07 4.75
C ALA A 292 -25.05 10.77 5.39
N ARG A 293 -25.27 10.77 6.71
CA ARG A 293 -25.86 9.64 7.44
C ARG A 293 -27.33 9.42 7.07
N GLY A 294 -28.10 10.50 6.89
CA GLY A 294 -29.46 10.45 6.37
C GLY A 294 -29.53 9.83 4.97
N ASN A 295 -28.64 10.27 4.07
CA ASN A 295 -28.49 9.70 2.73
C ASN A 295 -28.11 8.21 2.79
N TYR A 296 -27.15 7.84 3.63
CA TYR A 296 -26.76 6.45 3.84
C TYR A 296 -27.93 5.60 4.32
N ASN A 297 -28.66 6.04 5.34
CA ASN A 297 -29.82 5.31 5.88
C ASN A 297 -30.92 5.10 4.83
N ARG A 298 -31.13 6.10 3.96
CA ARG A 298 -32.06 5.98 2.83
C ARG A 298 -31.57 4.97 1.79
N ILE A 299 -30.29 5.03 1.41
CA ILE A 299 -29.69 4.19 0.38
C ILE A 299 -29.59 2.72 0.84
N ILE A 300 -29.13 2.49 2.08
CA ILE A 300 -28.94 1.13 2.60
C ILE A 300 -30.27 0.38 2.79
N ALA A 301 -31.37 1.11 2.96
CA ALA A 301 -32.73 0.57 3.01
C ALA A 301 -33.26 0.15 1.62
N ASP A 302 -32.61 0.55 0.54
CA ASP A 302 -32.94 0.16 -0.84
C ASP A 302 -31.75 -0.58 -1.52
N PRO A 303 -31.57 -1.89 -1.23
CA PRO A 303 -30.53 -2.67 -1.87
C PRO A 303 -30.65 -2.75 -3.40
N ALA A 304 -31.86 -2.61 -3.95
CA ALA A 304 -32.07 -2.68 -5.38
C ALA A 304 -31.49 -1.45 -6.09
N TYR A 305 -31.57 -0.27 -5.47
CA TYR A 305 -30.89 0.93 -5.95
C TYR A 305 -29.36 0.74 -5.98
N ILE A 306 -28.77 0.21 -4.90
CA ILE A 306 -27.32 -0.06 -4.84
C ILE A 306 -26.90 -1.04 -5.95
N GLU A 307 -27.65 -2.12 -6.13
CA GLU A 307 -27.43 -3.11 -7.18
C GLU A 307 -27.51 -2.48 -8.58
N ALA A 308 -28.54 -1.65 -8.83
CA ALA A 308 -28.72 -0.99 -10.11
C ALA A 308 -27.54 -0.08 -10.46
N GLU A 309 -27.02 0.66 -9.48
CA GLU A 309 -25.86 1.55 -9.63
C GLU A 309 -24.56 0.78 -9.91
N LEU A 310 -24.30 -0.32 -9.19
CA LEU A 310 -23.14 -1.18 -9.44
C LEU A 310 -23.23 -1.86 -10.81
N GLN A 311 -24.41 -2.36 -11.21
CA GLN A 311 -24.62 -2.97 -12.53
C GLN A 311 -24.52 -1.94 -13.65
N LYS A 312 -24.91 -0.67 -13.41
CA LYS A 312 -24.69 0.43 -14.35
C LYS A 312 -23.20 0.63 -14.60
N GLY A 313 -22.38 0.70 -13.56
CA GLY A 313 -20.94 0.81 -13.73
C GLY A 313 -20.29 -0.44 -14.31
N ALA A 314 -20.78 -1.64 -13.98
CA ALA A 314 -20.29 -2.88 -14.57
C ALA A 314 -20.54 -2.92 -16.09
N ARG A 315 -21.72 -2.49 -16.56
CA ARG A 315 -21.99 -2.36 -18.00
C ARG A 315 -21.01 -1.38 -18.68
N LYS A 316 -20.83 -0.18 -18.11
CA LYS A 316 -19.85 0.81 -18.61
C LYS A 316 -18.43 0.24 -18.66
N ALA A 317 -18.01 -0.46 -17.61
CA ALA A 317 -16.72 -1.12 -17.56
C ALA A 317 -16.57 -2.18 -18.66
N ARG A 318 -17.59 -3.02 -18.86
CA ARG A 318 -17.55 -4.13 -19.82
C ARG A 318 -17.59 -3.71 -21.29
N GLU A 319 -18.11 -2.52 -21.59
CA GLU A 319 -17.96 -1.91 -22.92
C GLU A 319 -16.48 -1.73 -23.29
N TYR A 320 -15.60 -1.52 -22.31
CA TYR A 320 -14.15 -1.46 -22.50
C TYR A 320 -13.48 -2.83 -22.35
N THR A 321 -13.78 -3.58 -21.28
CA THR A 321 -13.02 -4.79 -20.91
C THR A 321 -13.24 -5.95 -21.86
N ALA A 322 -14.48 -6.20 -22.31
CA ALA A 322 -14.79 -7.34 -23.18
C ALA A 322 -14.00 -7.31 -24.51
N PRO A 323 -14.08 -6.25 -25.33
CA PRO A 323 -13.29 -6.19 -26.56
C PRO A 323 -11.78 -6.09 -26.31
N PHE A 324 -11.34 -5.56 -25.16
CA PHE A 324 -9.93 -5.55 -24.80
C PHE A 324 -9.41 -6.95 -24.47
N MET A 325 -10.17 -7.71 -23.69
CA MET A 325 -9.84 -9.09 -23.35
C MET A 325 -9.77 -9.97 -24.60
N ASP A 326 -10.66 -9.79 -25.57
CA ASP A 326 -10.59 -10.53 -26.84
C ASP A 326 -9.30 -10.23 -27.62
N ARG A 327 -8.82 -8.97 -27.62
CA ARG A 327 -7.50 -8.63 -28.20
C ARG A 327 -6.36 -9.31 -27.45
N LEU A 328 -6.40 -9.30 -26.11
CA LEU A 328 -5.37 -9.93 -25.28
C LEU A 328 -5.34 -11.45 -25.49
N ARG A 329 -6.50 -12.10 -25.57
CA ARG A 329 -6.63 -13.54 -25.87
C ARG A 329 -6.03 -13.87 -27.23
N ALA A 330 -6.36 -13.09 -28.26
CA ALA A 330 -5.76 -13.26 -29.59
C ALA A 330 -4.23 -13.08 -29.56
N SER A 331 -3.70 -12.11 -28.80
CA SER A 331 -2.25 -11.89 -28.71
C SER A 331 -1.47 -13.03 -28.06
N VAL A 332 -2.14 -13.84 -27.22
CA VAL A 332 -1.56 -15.05 -26.62
C VAL A 332 -1.93 -16.33 -27.37
N GLY A 333 -2.56 -16.21 -28.55
CA GLY A 333 -2.93 -17.33 -29.41
C GLY A 333 -4.24 -18.05 -29.04
N ILE A 334 -5.05 -17.49 -28.15
CA ILE A 334 -6.38 -18.03 -27.79
C ILE A 334 -7.43 -17.35 -28.67
N MET A 335 -7.70 -17.93 -29.84
CA MET A 335 -8.59 -17.39 -30.87
C MET A 335 -9.30 -18.52 -31.64
N PRO A 336 -10.33 -18.23 -32.46
CA PRO A 336 -10.99 -19.24 -33.29
C PRO A 336 -10.01 -20.01 -34.19
N LEU A 337 -10.26 -21.30 -34.43
CA LEU A 337 -9.33 -22.20 -35.14
C LEU A 337 -9.19 -21.91 -36.64
N ASP A 338 -10.16 -21.20 -37.21
CA ASP A 338 -10.17 -20.73 -38.60
C ASP A 338 -9.48 -19.36 -38.77
N SER A 339 -9.08 -18.73 -37.66
CA SER A 339 -8.39 -17.46 -37.67
C SER A 339 -6.89 -17.66 -37.91
N GLN A 340 -6.31 -16.85 -38.79
CA GLN A 340 -4.86 -16.86 -38.99
C GLN A 340 -4.19 -16.12 -37.84
N VAL A 341 -3.18 -16.73 -37.22
CA VAL A 341 -2.33 -16.03 -36.27
C VAL A 341 -1.62 -14.92 -37.04
N GLN A 342 -2.02 -13.67 -36.79
CA GLN A 342 -1.20 -12.54 -37.16
C GLN A 342 0.03 -12.59 -36.27
N VAL A 343 1.07 -13.28 -36.73
CA VAL A 343 2.39 -13.21 -36.13
C VAL A 343 2.87 -11.80 -36.42
N SER A 344 2.44 -10.83 -35.62
CA SER A 344 3.32 -9.70 -35.35
C SER A 344 4.50 -10.34 -34.65
N VAL A 345 5.50 -10.71 -35.44
CA VAL A 345 6.86 -10.72 -34.94
C VAL A 345 6.95 -9.30 -34.41
N ALA A 346 6.82 -9.14 -33.09
CA ALA A 346 7.42 -8.00 -32.45
C ALA A 346 8.81 -8.08 -33.05
N ALA A 347 9.14 -7.13 -33.94
CA ALA A 347 10.51 -6.84 -34.18
C ALA A 347 10.97 -6.60 -32.75
N SER A 348 11.59 -7.63 -32.15
CA SER A 348 12.62 -7.40 -31.16
C SER A 348 13.33 -6.23 -31.81
N LYS A 349 13.28 -5.05 -31.17
CA LYS A 349 14.07 -3.92 -31.64
C LYS A 349 15.38 -4.59 -31.96
N VAL A 350 15.68 -4.77 -33.26
CA VAL A 350 16.87 -5.48 -33.69
C VAL A 350 17.88 -4.71 -32.90
N LYS A 351 18.51 -5.36 -31.90
CA LYS A 351 19.49 -4.69 -31.05
C LYS A 351 20.32 -3.96 -32.07
N LYS A 352 20.20 -2.62 -32.14
CA LYS A 352 20.82 -1.84 -33.21
C LYS A 352 22.24 -2.34 -33.12
N GLU A 353 22.69 -3.11 -34.11
CA GLU A 353 24.00 -3.74 -34.01
C GLU A 353 24.92 -2.57 -33.79
N LEU A 354 25.46 -2.49 -32.58
CA LEU A 354 26.28 -1.38 -32.19
C LEU A 354 27.36 -1.38 -33.25
N THR A 355 27.52 -0.27 -33.96
CA THR A 355 28.63 -0.14 -34.91
C THR A 355 29.90 -0.57 -34.18
N ALA A 356 30.91 -1.10 -34.89
CA ALA A 356 32.13 -1.57 -34.24
C ALA A 356 32.72 -0.54 -33.24
N GLU A 357 32.51 0.75 -33.51
CA GLU A 357 32.86 1.86 -32.62
C GLU A 357 31.95 2.01 -31.39
N GLU A 358 30.62 1.89 -31.53
CA GLU A 358 29.68 1.91 -30.40
C GLU A 358 29.83 0.66 -29.51
N GLN A 359 30.15 -0.50 -30.10
CA GLN A 359 30.41 -1.75 -29.38
C GLN A 359 31.73 -1.64 -28.60
N ALA A 360 32.79 -1.10 -29.23
CA ALA A 360 34.06 -0.84 -28.56
C ALA A 360 33.90 0.16 -27.39
N LYS A 361 33.05 1.20 -27.55
CA LYS A 361 32.73 2.14 -26.46
C LYS A 361 31.96 1.49 -25.32
N ALA A 362 31.00 0.61 -25.63
CA ALA A 362 30.25 -0.14 -24.62
C ALA A 362 31.14 -1.12 -23.86
N ASP A 363 32.01 -1.84 -24.56
CA ASP A 363 32.95 -2.79 -23.97
C ASP A 363 34.03 -2.07 -23.15
N ALA A 364 34.53 -0.92 -23.60
CA ALA A 364 35.43 -0.06 -22.82
C ALA A 364 34.73 0.50 -21.57
N GLY A 365 33.46 0.89 -21.67
CA GLY A 365 32.65 1.32 -20.54
C GLY A 365 32.46 0.21 -19.51
N LYS A 366 32.18 -1.01 -19.97
CA LYS A 366 32.05 -2.20 -19.11
C LYS A 366 33.37 -2.60 -18.46
N ALA A 367 34.48 -2.54 -19.21
CA ALA A 367 35.83 -2.78 -18.68
C ALA A 367 36.21 -1.74 -17.62
N ARG A 368 35.89 -0.46 -17.85
CA ARG A 368 36.11 0.61 -16.87
C ARG A 368 35.25 0.43 -15.62
N ALA A 369 33.98 0.04 -15.77
CA ALA A 369 33.10 -0.26 -14.64
C ALA A 369 33.59 -1.47 -13.83
N MET A 370 34.07 -2.53 -14.49
CA MET A 370 34.69 -3.68 -13.84
C MET A 370 36.00 -3.31 -13.13
N ALA A 371 36.84 -2.47 -13.73
CA ALA A 371 38.07 -1.99 -13.09
C ALA A 371 37.77 -1.14 -11.84
N ILE A 372 36.77 -0.26 -11.90
CA ILE A 372 36.33 0.53 -10.74
C ILE A 372 35.73 -0.37 -9.65
N ALA A 373 34.95 -1.39 -10.03
CA ALA A 373 34.40 -2.35 -9.08
C ALA A 373 35.50 -3.16 -8.38
N LYS A 374 36.48 -3.66 -9.15
CA LYS A 374 37.64 -4.38 -8.61
C LYS A 374 38.49 -3.49 -7.71
N GLN A 375 38.77 -2.25 -8.10
CA GLN A 375 39.51 -1.31 -7.27
C GLN A 375 38.78 -1.04 -5.94
N ARG A 376 37.46 -0.88 -5.96
CA ARG A 376 36.66 -0.69 -4.74
C ARG A 376 36.64 -1.94 -3.85
N GLU A 377 36.73 -3.13 -4.44
CA GLU A 377 36.84 -4.39 -3.71
C GLU A 377 38.22 -4.53 -3.07
N ASP A 378 39.29 -4.24 -3.81
CA ASP A 378 40.67 -4.23 -3.32
C ASP A 378 40.85 -3.19 -2.18
N GLU A 379 40.31 -1.97 -2.34
CA GLU A 379 40.30 -0.94 -1.29
C GLU A 379 39.51 -1.36 -0.05
N ALA A 380 38.37 -2.02 -0.24
CA ALA A 380 37.56 -2.53 0.86
C ALA A 380 38.27 -3.67 1.61
N GLN A 381 38.97 -4.55 0.90
CA GLN A 381 39.75 -5.63 1.50
C GLN A 381 40.98 -5.09 2.23
N ALA A 382 41.70 -4.14 1.64
CA ALA A 382 42.83 -3.49 2.30
C ALA A 382 42.44 -2.77 3.61
N ALA A 383 41.23 -2.18 3.65
CA ALA A 383 40.69 -1.58 4.87
C ALA A 383 40.37 -2.61 5.96
N VAL A 384 39.88 -3.79 5.57
CA VAL A 384 39.66 -4.93 6.48
C VAL A 384 41.01 -5.42 7.02
N ASP A 385 41.96 -5.70 6.13
CA ASP A 385 43.29 -6.21 6.49
C ASP A 385 44.06 -5.25 7.40
N GLY A 386 44.00 -3.94 7.11
CA GLY A 386 44.61 -2.91 7.94
C GLY A 386 44.02 -2.84 9.35
N LYS A 387 42.70 -3.02 9.48
CA LYS A 387 42.05 -3.04 10.80
C LYS A 387 42.35 -4.32 11.58
N VAL A 388 42.43 -5.47 10.89
CA VAL A 388 42.88 -6.73 11.50
C VAL A 388 44.32 -6.60 12.01
N ALA A 389 45.21 -6.02 11.21
CA ALA A 389 46.61 -5.80 11.61
C ALA A 389 46.71 -4.88 12.85
N ALA A 390 45.96 -3.78 12.88
CA ALA A 390 45.94 -2.87 14.03
C ALA A 390 45.47 -3.56 15.33
N ILE A 391 44.43 -4.41 15.23
CA ILE A 391 43.94 -5.18 16.39
C ILE A 391 44.98 -6.23 16.82
N LYS A 392 45.66 -6.87 15.86
CA LYS A 392 46.72 -7.84 16.13
C LYS A 392 47.92 -7.18 16.82
N ASP A 393 48.32 -5.99 16.39
CA ASP A 393 49.41 -5.23 17.03
C ASP A 393 49.02 -4.80 18.45
N GLN A 394 47.78 -4.34 18.65
CA GLN A 394 47.26 -4.02 19.99
C GLN A 394 47.29 -5.24 20.92
N TRP A 395 46.86 -6.40 20.40
CA TRP A 395 46.91 -7.66 21.15
C TRP A 395 48.35 -8.03 21.54
N GLN A 396 49.30 -7.91 20.61
CA GLN A 396 50.72 -8.20 20.88
C GLN A 396 51.34 -7.24 21.91
N VAL A 397 51.06 -5.94 21.80
CA VAL A 397 51.56 -4.92 22.75
C VAL A 397 51.01 -5.14 24.17
N GLN A 398 49.79 -5.65 24.28
CA GLN A 398 49.14 -5.96 25.56
C GLN A 398 49.49 -7.35 26.11
N GLY A 399 50.52 -8.00 25.58
CA GLY A 399 51.08 -9.24 26.13
C GLY A 399 50.56 -10.52 25.49
N GLY A 400 49.71 -10.44 24.45
CA GLY A 400 49.35 -11.59 23.61
C GLY A 400 48.55 -12.68 24.30
N SER A 401 47.91 -12.41 25.44
CA SER A 401 47.13 -13.40 26.19
C SER A 401 45.75 -13.63 25.58
N ALA A 402 45.15 -14.78 25.87
CA ALA A 402 43.79 -15.11 25.45
C ALA A 402 42.75 -14.14 26.04
N ASP A 403 42.96 -13.68 27.28
CA ASP A 403 42.05 -12.73 27.95
C ASP A 403 42.01 -11.37 27.25
N VAL A 404 43.16 -10.87 26.78
CA VAL A 404 43.26 -9.63 26.01
C VAL A 404 42.59 -9.76 24.64
N LEU A 405 42.75 -10.91 23.98
CA LEU A 405 42.10 -11.17 22.69
C LEU A 405 40.56 -11.24 22.84
N ALA A 406 40.08 -11.85 23.93
CA ALA A 406 38.66 -11.90 24.25
C ALA A 406 38.07 -10.50 24.50
N GLU A 407 38.80 -9.63 25.19
CA GLU A 407 38.39 -8.24 25.43
C GLU A 407 38.31 -7.44 24.12
N LEU A 408 39.33 -7.51 23.26
CA LEU A 408 39.35 -6.83 21.96
C LEU A 408 38.24 -7.36 21.03
N THR A 409 37.95 -8.66 21.08
CA THR A 409 36.85 -9.28 20.33
C THR A 409 35.49 -8.76 20.80
N ALA A 410 35.26 -8.68 22.11
CA ALA A 410 34.02 -8.15 22.67
C ALA A 410 33.78 -6.67 22.31
N GLN A 411 34.84 -5.85 22.30
CA GLN A 411 34.76 -4.46 21.85
C GLN A 411 34.37 -4.36 20.37
N LEU A 412 34.94 -5.23 19.52
CA LEU A 412 34.63 -5.26 18.10
C LEU A 412 33.18 -5.74 17.83
N GLU A 413 32.66 -6.67 18.62
CA GLU A 413 31.25 -7.11 18.54
C GLU A 413 30.28 -5.97 18.85
N VAL A 414 30.59 -5.14 19.85
CA VAL A 414 29.81 -3.93 20.15
C VAL A 414 29.86 -2.96 18.97
N GLU A 415 31.04 -2.75 18.37
CA GLU A 415 31.20 -1.88 17.20
C GLU A 415 30.38 -2.38 15.99
N VAL A 416 30.37 -3.69 15.74
CA VAL A 416 29.55 -4.33 14.69
C VAL A 416 28.05 -4.09 14.94
N SER A 417 27.60 -4.19 16.19
CA SER A 417 26.19 -4.01 16.56
C SER A 417 25.70 -2.58 16.33
N GLN A 418 26.56 -1.57 16.52
CA GLN A 418 26.24 -0.16 16.37
C GLN A 418 26.46 0.38 14.94
N ALA A 419 27.17 -0.37 14.08
CA ALA A 419 27.52 0.06 12.74
C ALA A 419 26.34 0.09 11.75
N LYS A 420 26.36 1.08 10.86
CA LYS A 420 25.43 1.17 9.71
C LYS A 420 25.68 0.04 8.71
N LYS A 421 24.65 -0.35 7.94
CA LYS A 421 24.62 -1.53 7.04
C LYS A 421 25.90 -1.75 6.20
N LYS A 422 26.48 -0.68 5.61
CA LYS A 422 27.70 -0.77 4.78
C LYS A 422 28.97 -1.08 5.60
N GLN A 423 29.12 -0.42 6.75
CA GLN A 423 30.26 -0.61 7.66
C GLN A 423 30.17 -1.94 8.41
N ARG A 424 28.95 -2.35 8.79
CA ARG A 424 28.70 -3.61 9.49
C ARG A 424 29.28 -4.82 8.74
N LYS A 425 29.14 -4.88 7.41
CA LYS A 425 29.68 -5.98 6.59
C LYS A 425 31.22 -6.08 6.68
N GLN A 426 31.92 -4.94 6.62
CA GLN A 426 33.38 -4.91 6.73
C GLN A 426 33.84 -5.28 8.15
N LEU A 427 33.18 -4.76 9.18
CA LEU A 427 33.49 -5.08 10.57
C LEU A 427 33.23 -6.55 10.91
N GLN A 428 32.21 -7.18 10.30
CA GLN A 428 31.98 -8.63 10.43
C GLN A 428 33.12 -9.46 9.82
N GLN A 429 33.72 -9.01 8.73
CA GLN A 429 34.90 -9.67 8.14
C GLN A 429 36.12 -9.51 9.04
N VAL A 430 36.33 -8.32 9.62
CA VAL A 430 37.39 -8.09 10.62
C VAL A 430 37.18 -8.99 11.84
N LEU A 431 35.95 -9.08 12.35
CA LEU A 431 35.60 -9.90 13.51
C LEU A 431 35.90 -11.38 13.28
N ALA A 432 35.47 -11.92 12.13
CA ALA A 432 35.76 -13.30 11.77
C ALA A 432 37.27 -13.58 11.67
N ALA A 433 38.05 -12.64 11.13
CA ALA A 433 39.50 -12.77 11.02
C ALA A 433 40.20 -12.67 12.39
N VAL A 434 39.74 -11.80 13.29
CA VAL A 434 40.28 -11.65 14.65
C VAL A 434 39.94 -12.87 15.52
N GLN A 435 38.72 -13.40 15.40
CA GLN A 435 38.30 -14.63 16.10
C GLN A 435 39.12 -15.85 15.64
N ALA A 436 39.62 -15.87 14.41
CA ALA A 436 40.51 -16.91 13.90
C ALA A 436 41.96 -16.81 14.41
N LEU A 437 42.31 -15.74 15.15
CA LEU A 437 43.61 -15.62 15.84
C LEU A 437 43.61 -16.28 17.23
N ALA A 438 42.43 -16.57 17.78
CA ALA A 438 42.24 -17.28 19.05
C ALA A 438 42.37 -18.79 18.83
#